data_AF-A0A7C3VAE8-F1
#
_entry.id   AF-A0A7C3VAE8-F1
#
_cell.length_a   1.000
_cell.length_b   1.000
_cell.length_c   1.000
_cell.angle_alpha   90.00
_cell.angle_beta   90.00
_cell.angle_gamma   90.00
#
_symmetry.space_group_name_H-M   'P 1'
#
loop_
_entity.id
_entity.type
_entity.pdbx_description
1 polymer ?
#
loop_
_entity_poly.entity_id
_entity_poly.type
_entity_poly.pdbx_seq_one_letter_code
_entity_poly.pdbx_strand_id
1 'polypeptide(L)'
;EKGYCTIIVGDPHHAEVLGLKGYAGANCYVISSIEDAKNLTYIEKANLVAQTTQEEDFFFEIVKIIKDKVKKLIISNTICNPTRLRQKETIELSKISDLVIVIGGKHSANTNRLYQICKNISKRAIYVENENELSISDLKDVNTLFITAGASTPNWLIERVERKIKELTKKENIFINIFNFISVSGIFTGFAAYGISYFIYANIGIKPDLILSLSISLSLMGVHIINRKIEKESSERDIKNIIFFKYRLLIKYLSYLSIILSVLISLKISLKTTLLISLFSILGLLYSRIKSIFKKPLAVKDMFISAGWAYMTCFIPLLEYQKTNTINFYYLLSFVFISSLIRNIITSLLQKHNDIIISPQSVLYALNEDKSSIILIFLIIITTLISLNLYNSKAGIFLSFYYLFFYILIKNKKIPDLISSEILIEIPFIAMILV
;
A
#
# COMPACT_ATOMS: atom_id res chain seq x y z
N GLU A 1 16.91 15.06 39.13
CA GLU A 1 18.11 15.90 38.85
C GLU A 1 18.09 17.27 39.53
N LYS A 2 17.13 18.16 39.27
CA LYS A 2 17.11 19.52 39.87
C LYS A 2 16.53 19.63 41.30
N GLY A 3 16.22 18.50 41.95
CA GLY A 3 15.66 18.46 43.31
C GLY A 3 14.20 18.93 43.44
N TYR A 4 13.42 18.90 42.36
CA TYR A 4 11.99 19.21 42.38
C TYR A 4 11.16 17.92 42.57
N CYS A 5 10.11 18.00 43.38
CA CYS A 5 9.05 16.99 43.43
C CYS A 5 8.21 17.05 42.14
N THR A 6 7.81 15.91 41.59
CA THR A 6 6.97 15.89 40.37
C THR A 6 5.51 15.70 40.74
N ILE A 7 4.65 16.64 40.36
CA ILE A 7 3.19 16.50 40.48
C ILE A 7 2.64 16.19 39.10
N ILE A 8 1.95 15.06 38.95
CA ILE A 8 1.37 14.60 37.70
C ILE A 8 -0.14 14.73 37.78
N VAL A 9 -0.73 15.57 36.93
CA VAL A 9 -2.19 15.68 36.78
C VAL A 9 -2.65 14.68 35.73
N GLY A 10 -3.45 13.69 36.13
CA GLY A 10 -3.90 12.62 35.25
C GLY A 10 -4.50 11.44 35.98
N ASP A 11 -4.96 10.44 35.22
CA ASP A 11 -5.54 9.22 35.78
C ASP A 11 -4.43 8.30 36.34
N PRO A 12 -4.45 7.95 37.64
CA PRO A 12 -3.41 7.12 38.28
C PRO A 12 -3.30 5.71 37.70
N HIS A 13 -4.32 5.24 36.98
CA HIS A 13 -4.34 3.92 36.35
C HIS A 13 -3.94 3.96 34.87
N HIS A 14 -3.73 5.14 34.27
CA HIS A 14 -3.38 5.25 32.85
C HIS A 14 -1.90 4.90 32.60
N ALA A 15 -1.62 4.12 31.55
CA ALA A 15 -0.26 3.63 31.23
C ALA A 15 0.78 4.75 31.10
N GLU A 16 0.38 5.89 30.54
CA GLU A 16 1.24 7.09 30.44
C GLU A 16 1.61 7.64 31.82
N VAL A 17 0.65 7.75 32.74
CA VAL A 17 0.86 8.25 34.10
C VAL A 17 1.71 7.29 34.91
N LEU A 18 1.50 5.97 34.75
CA LEU A 18 2.36 4.95 35.36
C LEU A 18 3.81 5.05 34.86
N GLY A 19 4.02 5.31 33.56
CA GLY A 19 5.34 5.56 32.98
C GLY A 19 6.01 6.82 33.54
N LEU A 20 5.27 7.94 33.62
CA LEU A 20 5.75 9.19 34.22
C LEU A 20 6.11 9.01 35.70
N LYS A 21 5.26 8.29 36.46
CA LYS A 21 5.50 7.95 37.86
C LYS A 21 6.77 7.11 38.02
N GLY A 22 6.94 6.09 37.17
CA GLY A 22 8.14 5.24 37.15
C GLY A 22 9.41 6.02 36.89
N TYR A 23 9.36 7.02 36.00
CA TYR A 23 10.50 7.89 35.71
C TYR A 23 10.78 8.92 36.82
N ALA A 24 9.72 9.46 37.45
CA ALA A 24 9.84 10.45 38.51
C ALA A 24 10.34 9.86 39.85
N GLY A 25 10.21 8.54 40.05
CA GLY A 25 10.68 7.84 41.24
C GLY A 25 9.84 8.12 42.49
N ALA A 26 10.44 7.97 43.68
CA ALA A 26 9.73 8.03 44.97
C ALA A 26 9.19 9.43 45.33
N ASN A 27 9.65 10.49 44.69
CA ASN A 27 9.28 11.87 45.00
C ASN A 27 8.29 12.44 43.98
N CYS A 28 7.13 11.78 43.86
CA CYS A 28 6.06 12.21 42.98
C CYS A 28 4.66 12.01 43.57
N TYR A 29 3.73 12.87 43.16
CA TYR A 29 2.31 12.80 43.50
C TYR A 29 1.48 12.76 42.23
N VAL A 30 0.44 11.94 42.23
CA VAL A 30 -0.56 11.90 41.14
C VAL A 30 -1.83 12.54 41.66
N ILE A 31 -2.39 13.47 40.88
CA ILE A 31 -3.61 14.21 41.21
C ILE A 31 -4.64 13.91 40.13
N SER A 32 -5.71 13.24 40.52
CA SER A 32 -6.83 12.89 39.64
C SER A 32 -8.10 13.69 39.92
N SER A 33 -8.18 14.38 41.06
CA SER A 33 -9.36 15.13 41.49
C SER A 33 -8.99 16.46 42.16
N ILE A 34 -10.00 17.33 42.30
CA ILE A 34 -9.87 18.60 43.03
C ILE A 34 -9.57 18.32 44.52
N GLU A 35 -10.16 17.26 45.09
CA GLU A 35 -9.92 16.80 46.45
C GLU A 35 -8.45 16.38 46.65
N ASP A 36 -7.87 15.65 45.70
CA ASP A 36 -6.45 15.25 45.74
C ASP A 36 -5.54 16.48 45.80
N ALA A 37 -5.83 17.51 44.99
CA ALA A 37 -5.09 18.76 45.01
C ALA A 37 -5.25 19.51 46.34
N LYS A 38 -6.46 19.51 46.93
CA LYS A 38 -6.72 20.10 48.25
C LYS A 38 -6.04 19.34 49.39
N ASN A 39 -5.83 18.03 49.26
CA ASN A 39 -5.19 17.19 50.28
C ASN A 39 -3.66 17.14 50.14
N LEU A 40 -3.10 17.71 49.07
CA LEU A 40 -1.65 17.75 48.88
C LEU A 40 -0.96 18.51 50.03
N THR A 41 0.04 17.88 50.64
CA THR A 41 0.86 18.48 51.69
C THR A 41 1.74 19.59 51.15
N TYR A 42 2.27 20.44 52.03
CA TYR A 42 3.15 21.54 51.62
C TYR A 42 4.47 21.00 51.02
N ILE A 43 4.87 21.54 49.87
CA ILE A 43 6.09 21.15 49.15
C ILE A 43 6.95 22.39 48.86
N GLU A 44 8.25 22.31 49.13
CA GLU A 44 9.15 23.47 48.90
C GLU A 44 9.36 23.77 47.40
N LYS A 45 9.58 22.74 46.59
CA LYS A 45 9.86 22.85 45.16
C LYS A 45 9.16 21.74 44.39
N ALA A 46 8.25 22.09 43.49
CA ALA A 46 7.57 21.11 42.65
C ALA A 46 7.53 21.53 41.17
N ASN A 47 7.60 20.54 40.29
CA ASN A 47 7.30 20.68 38.87
C ASN A 47 5.99 19.95 38.59
N LEU A 48 5.03 20.68 38.05
CA LEU A 48 3.72 20.17 37.71
C LEU A 48 3.66 19.89 36.22
N VAL A 49 3.32 18.65 35.89
CA VAL A 49 3.14 18.13 34.53
C VAL A 49 1.74 17.54 34.39
N ALA A 50 1.28 17.39 33.16
CA ALA A 50 0.00 16.76 32.82
C ALA A 50 0.21 15.50 31.99
N GLN A 51 -0.70 14.56 32.14
CA GLN A 51 -0.95 13.56 31.10
C GLN A 51 -1.27 14.28 29.78
N THR A 52 -0.71 13.80 28.66
CA THR A 52 -0.83 14.45 27.34
C THR A 52 -2.28 14.65 26.89
N THR A 53 -3.19 13.82 27.38
CA THR A 53 -4.63 13.81 27.08
C THR A 53 -5.49 14.50 28.14
N GLN A 54 -4.88 15.15 29.14
CA GLN A 54 -5.60 15.82 30.22
C GLN A 54 -6.42 17.02 29.69
N GLU A 55 -7.55 17.27 30.33
CA GLU A 55 -8.37 18.46 30.06
C GLU A 55 -7.70 19.73 30.58
N GLU A 56 -7.56 20.72 29.69
CA GLU A 56 -6.84 21.97 29.97
C GLU A 56 -7.52 22.81 31.06
N ASP A 57 -8.85 22.90 31.03
CA ASP A 57 -9.62 23.63 32.05
C ASP A 57 -9.42 23.00 33.45
N PHE A 58 -9.54 21.67 33.55
CA PHE A 58 -9.28 20.94 34.77
C PHE A 58 -7.83 21.11 35.24
N PHE A 59 -6.86 21.02 34.33
CA PHE A 59 -5.46 21.25 34.66
C PHE A 59 -5.23 22.64 35.26
N PHE A 60 -5.84 23.69 34.69
CA PHE A 60 -5.72 25.04 35.22
C PHE A 60 -6.46 25.24 36.54
N GLU A 61 -7.57 24.54 36.79
CA GLU A 61 -8.20 24.50 38.11
C GLU A 61 -7.28 23.89 39.16
N ILE A 62 -6.65 22.76 38.85
CA ILE A 62 -5.67 22.11 39.73
C ILE A 62 -4.46 23.02 39.99
N VAL A 63 -3.96 23.72 38.96
CA VAL A 63 -2.88 24.70 39.10
C VAL A 63 -3.24 25.81 40.09
N LYS A 64 -4.48 26.32 40.06
CA LYS A 64 -4.92 27.36 41.01
C LYS A 64 -4.82 26.87 42.46
N ILE A 65 -5.23 25.62 42.73
CA ILE A 65 -5.22 25.03 44.07
C ILE A 65 -3.79 24.76 44.56
N ILE A 66 -2.92 24.28 43.68
CA ILE A 66 -1.55 23.85 44.04
C ILE A 66 -0.61 25.03 44.27
N LYS A 67 -0.86 26.18 43.63
CA LYS A 67 -0.07 27.40 43.83
C LYS A 67 0.08 27.79 45.30
N ASP A 68 -0.97 27.60 46.09
CA ASP A 68 -0.97 27.96 47.52
C ASP A 68 -0.27 26.93 48.42
N LYS A 69 0.04 25.74 47.87
CA LYS A 69 0.64 24.61 48.59
C LYS A 69 2.12 24.39 48.26
N VAL A 70 2.64 25.07 47.24
CA VAL A 70 4.01 24.89 46.75
C VAL A 70 4.74 26.22 46.69
N LYS A 71 5.83 26.36 47.46
CA LYS A 71 6.60 27.62 47.54
C LYS A 71 7.27 27.99 46.21
N LYS A 72 7.81 27.01 45.48
CA LYS A 72 8.41 27.22 44.16
C LYS A 72 7.87 26.20 43.16
N LEU A 73 6.77 26.57 42.50
CA LEU A 73 6.10 25.77 41.50
C LEU A 73 6.60 26.10 40.08
N ILE A 74 7.06 25.09 39.34
CA ILE A 74 7.23 25.16 37.89
C ILE A 74 6.02 24.50 37.25
N ILE A 75 5.37 25.19 36.31
CA ILE A 75 4.23 24.64 35.56
C ILE A 75 4.74 24.29 34.17
N SER A 76 4.88 22.99 33.92
CA SER A 76 5.24 22.45 32.62
C SER A 76 3.99 21.88 31.99
N ASN A 77 3.24 22.70 31.24
CA ASN A 77 2.04 22.22 30.54
C ASN A 77 2.47 21.25 29.42
N THR A 78 2.40 19.95 29.72
CA THR A 78 2.74 18.85 28.81
C THR A 78 1.51 18.28 28.09
N ILE A 79 0.36 18.96 28.16
CA ILE A 79 -0.83 18.61 27.37
C ILE A 79 -0.48 18.81 25.89
N CYS A 80 -0.76 17.78 25.08
CA CYS A 80 -0.36 17.78 23.68
C CYS A 80 -1.39 18.54 22.81
N ASN A 81 -0.94 19.63 22.17
CA ASN A 81 -1.73 20.50 21.27
C ASN A 81 -2.49 19.84 20.08
N PRO A 82 -2.08 18.69 19.49
CA PRO A 82 -2.81 18.06 18.39
C PRO A 82 -4.26 17.73 18.73
N THR A 83 -4.59 17.55 20.01
CA THR A 83 -5.95 17.33 20.49
C THR A 83 -6.82 18.56 20.24
N ARG A 84 -6.31 19.77 20.47
CA ARG A 84 -7.06 21.02 20.32
C ARG A 84 -7.36 21.36 18.86
N LEU A 85 -6.35 21.22 17.99
CA LEU A 85 -6.52 21.49 16.55
C LEU A 85 -7.50 20.48 15.92
N ARG A 86 -7.35 19.19 16.24
CA ARG A 86 -8.27 18.16 15.74
C ARG A 86 -9.67 18.30 16.30
N GLN A 87 -9.83 18.69 17.57
CA GLN A 87 -11.15 18.96 18.15
C GLN A 87 -11.81 20.16 17.50
N LYS A 88 -11.06 21.24 17.23
CA LYS A 88 -11.60 22.42 16.53
C LYS A 88 -12.05 22.07 15.11
N GLU A 89 -11.21 21.37 14.34
CA GLU A 89 -11.58 20.87 13.00
C GLU A 89 -12.79 19.93 13.06
N THR A 90 -12.81 19.02 14.03
CA THR A 90 -13.93 18.10 14.24
C THR A 90 -15.22 18.87 14.53
N ILE A 91 -15.18 19.91 15.36
CA ILE A 91 -16.33 20.76 15.68
C ILE A 91 -16.83 21.47 14.42
N GLU A 92 -15.94 22.09 13.65
CA GLU A 92 -16.31 22.83 12.45
C GLU A 92 -16.91 21.90 11.38
N LEU A 93 -16.31 20.74 11.13
CA LEU A 93 -16.79 19.76 10.16
C LEU A 93 -18.08 19.05 10.61
N SER A 94 -18.24 18.81 11.91
CA SER A 94 -19.45 18.20 12.46
C SER A 94 -20.70 19.08 12.27
N LYS A 95 -20.54 20.41 12.31
CA LYS A 95 -21.67 21.36 12.14
C LYS A 95 -22.26 21.33 10.73
N ILE A 96 -21.43 21.07 9.72
CA ILE A 96 -21.82 21.10 8.31
C ILE A 96 -22.13 19.71 7.72
N SER A 97 -22.15 18.68 8.57
CA SER A 97 -22.34 17.29 8.14
C SER A 97 -23.70 16.75 8.60
N ASP A 98 -24.38 16.02 7.72
CA ASP A 98 -25.62 15.31 8.04
C ASP A 98 -25.36 14.08 8.93
N LEU A 99 -24.20 13.45 8.74
CA LEU A 99 -23.74 12.34 9.55
C LEU A 99 -22.25 12.49 9.89
N VAL A 100 -21.91 12.23 11.15
CA VAL A 100 -20.53 12.05 11.61
C VAL A 100 -20.31 10.60 12.02
N ILE A 101 -19.24 10.00 11.52
CA ILE A 101 -18.80 8.65 11.91
C ILE A 101 -17.50 8.79 12.67
N VAL A 102 -17.51 8.36 13.93
CA VAL A 102 -16.32 8.33 14.79
C VAL A 102 -15.80 6.91 14.86
N ILE A 103 -14.51 6.72 14.59
CA ILE A 103 -13.88 5.39 14.52
C ILE A 103 -12.89 5.19 15.67
N GLY A 104 -13.03 4.08 16.40
CA GLY A 104 -12.02 3.60 17.35
C GLY A 104 -12.59 2.72 18.45
N GLY A 105 -11.74 2.09 19.25
CA GLY A 105 -12.19 1.12 20.27
C GLY A 105 -13.04 1.75 21.37
N LYS A 106 -14.15 1.12 21.76
CA LYS A 106 -15.16 1.61 22.72
C LYS A 106 -14.62 1.91 24.12
N HIS A 107 -13.47 1.34 24.45
CA HIS A 107 -12.77 1.60 25.72
C HIS A 107 -11.81 2.80 25.66
N SER A 108 -11.63 3.43 24.49
CA SER A 108 -10.78 4.61 24.34
C SER A 108 -11.47 5.86 24.88
N ALA A 109 -10.95 6.41 25.99
CA ALA A 109 -11.44 7.66 26.57
C ALA A 109 -11.42 8.81 25.55
N ASN A 110 -10.36 8.89 24.72
CA ASN A 110 -10.23 9.93 23.69
C ASN A 110 -11.27 9.78 22.57
N THR A 111 -11.51 8.55 22.12
CA THR A 111 -12.50 8.30 21.06
C THR A 111 -13.92 8.53 21.59
N ASN A 112 -14.20 8.12 22.84
CA ASN A 112 -15.46 8.41 23.50
C ASN A 112 -15.70 9.92 23.63
N ARG A 113 -14.71 10.69 24.09
CA ARG A 113 -14.81 12.16 24.16
C ARG A 113 -15.08 12.77 22.79
N LEU A 114 -14.37 12.32 21.76
CA LEU A 114 -14.57 12.77 20.38
C LEU A 114 -16.00 12.48 19.89
N TYR A 115 -16.53 11.29 20.17
CA TYR A 115 -17.90 10.92 19.86
C TYR A 115 -18.93 11.79 20.58
N GLN A 116 -18.76 12.06 21.87
CA GLN A 116 -19.68 12.93 22.62
C GLN A 116 -19.71 14.35 22.04
N ILE A 117 -18.55 14.90 21.67
CA ILE A 117 -18.47 16.21 21.01
C ILE A 117 -19.26 16.19 19.70
N CYS A 118 -19.03 15.18 18.84
CA CYS A 118 -19.73 15.06 17.55
C CYS A 118 -21.25 14.89 17.75
N LYS A 119 -21.66 14.06 18.72
CA LYS A 119 -23.07 13.77 19.03
C LYS A 119 -23.84 15.01 19.49
N ASN A 120 -23.19 15.92 20.20
CA ASN A 120 -23.83 17.15 20.68
C ASN A 120 -23.95 18.24 19.61
N ILE A 121 -23.22 18.12 18.49
CA ILE A 121 -23.06 19.20 17.50
C ILE A 121 -23.68 18.84 16.15
N SER A 122 -23.50 17.60 15.71
CA SER A 122 -23.97 17.13 14.40
C SER A 122 -25.44 16.70 14.44
N LYS A 123 -26.09 16.65 13.26
CA LYS A 123 -27.46 16.14 13.14
C LYS A 123 -27.56 14.66 13.54
N ARG A 124 -26.53 13.88 13.22
CA ARG A 124 -26.41 12.48 13.60
C ARG A 124 -24.94 12.11 13.77
N ALA A 125 -24.62 11.41 14.85
CA ALA A 125 -23.30 10.83 15.07
C ALA A 125 -23.41 9.35 15.40
N ILE A 126 -22.59 8.52 14.76
CA ILE A 126 -22.45 7.10 15.09
C ILE A 126 -21.01 6.77 15.47
N TYR A 127 -20.88 5.74 16.30
CA TYR A 127 -19.60 5.28 16.83
C TYR A 127 -19.39 3.83 16.43
N VAL A 128 -18.30 3.55 15.70
CA VAL A 128 -17.96 2.21 15.21
C VAL A 128 -16.52 1.84 15.58
N GLU A 129 -16.28 0.57 15.89
CA GLU A 129 -14.92 0.05 16.09
C GLU A 129 -14.35 -0.49 14.77
N ASN A 130 -15.21 -0.94 13.85
CA ASN A 130 -14.81 -1.45 12.54
C ASN A 130 -15.91 -1.30 11.47
N GLU A 131 -15.56 -1.63 10.22
CA GLU A 131 -16.43 -1.52 9.05
C GLU A 131 -17.70 -2.39 9.11
N ASN A 132 -17.72 -3.46 9.89
CA ASN A 132 -18.86 -4.38 9.93
C ASN A 132 -20.02 -3.86 10.79
N GLU A 133 -19.77 -2.84 11.61
CA GLU A 133 -20.81 -2.17 12.39
C GLU A 133 -21.63 -1.16 11.57
N LEU A 134 -21.23 -0.89 10.31
CA LEU A 134 -21.98 -0.03 9.41
C LEU A 134 -23.06 -0.78 8.62
N SER A 135 -24.25 -0.21 8.60
CA SER A 135 -25.38 -0.68 7.79
C SER A 135 -25.82 0.37 6.76
N ILE A 136 -26.56 -0.06 5.73
CA ILE A 136 -27.09 0.87 4.72
C ILE A 136 -28.14 1.83 5.31
N SER A 137 -28.86 1.41 6.36
CA SER A 137 -29.76 2.26 7.13
C SER A 137 -29.02 3.42 7.78
N ASP A 138 -27.77 3.22 8.20
CA ASP A 138 -26.91 4.27 8.76
C ASP A 138 -26.43 5.28 7.73
N LEU A 139 -26.82 5.15 6.45
CA LEU A 139 -26.44 6.08 5.38
C LEU A 139 -27.65 6.64 4.64
N LYS A 140 -28.86 6.26 5.07
CA LYS A 140 -30.11 6.73 4.47
C LYS A 140 -30.28 8.24 4.70
N ASP A 141 -30.61 8.95 3.62
CA ASP A 141 -30.87 10.39 3.58
C ASP A 141 -29.69 11.28 4.05
N VAL A 142 -28.46 10.78 3.91
CA VAL A 142 -27.21 11.50 4.23
C VAL A 142 -26.61 12.06 2.94
N ASN A 143 -26.52 13.40 2.81
CA ASN A 143 -25.86 14.05 1.67
C ASN A 143 -24.40 14.39 1.98
N THR A 144 -24.13 14.79 3.21
CA THR A 144 -22.80 15.18 3.68
C THR A 144 -22.37 14.29 4.84
N LEU A 145 -21.23 13.64 4.68
CA LEU A 145 -20.65 12.72 5.64
C LEU A 145 -19.27 13.19 6.08
N PHE A 146 -19.05 13.25 7.39
CA PHE A 146 -17.73 13.46 7.97
C PHE A 146 -17.26 12.21 8.71
N ILE A 147 -16.04 11.77 8.41
CA ILE A 147 -15.39 10.64 9.07
C ILE A 147 -14.25 11.18 9.91
N THR A 148 -14.22 10.81 11.18
CA THR A 148 -13.12 11.14 12.11
C THR A 148 -12.75 9.92 12.93
N ALA A 149 -11.60 9.98 13.59
CA ALA A 149 -11.06 8.83 14.31
C ALA A 149 -10.32 9.26 15.57
N GLY A 150 -10.33 8.38 16.58
CA GLY A 150 -9.51 8.54 17.76
C GLY A 150 -8.02 8.51 17.45
N ALA A 151 -7.21 9.12 18.30
CA ALA A 151 -5.75 9.18 18.10
C ALA A 151 -5.06 7.81 18.06
N SER A 152 -5.68 6.79 18.69
CA SER A 152 -5.21 5.40 18.70
C SER A 152 -5.74 4.58 17.53
N THR A 153 -6.55 5.17 16.65
CA THR A 153 -7.16 4.49 15.51
C THR A 153 -6.22 4.58 14.31
N PRO A 154 -5.75 3.45 13.77
CA PRO A 154 -4.82 3.46 12.65
C PRO A 154 -5.52 3.82 11.32
N ASN A 155 -4.78 4.46 10.40
CA ASN A 155 -5.32 4.91 9.10
C ASN A 155 -6.01 3.79 8.29
N TRP A 156 -5.44 2.57 8.30
CA TRP A 156 -6.02 1.44 7.57
C TRP A 156 -7.46 1.11 8.01
N LEU A 157 -7.83 1.41 9.25
CA LEU A 157 -9.17 1.19 9.77
C LEU A 157 -10.12 2.29 9.29
N ILE A 158 -9.63 3.53 9.22
CA ILE A 158 -10.36 4.67 8.64
C ILE A 158 -10.69 4.39 7.17
N GLU A 159 -9.72 3.94 6.40
CA GLU A 159 -9.88 3.58 4.99
C GLU A 159 -10.87 2.42 4.77
N ARG A 160 -10.91 1.44 5.68
CA ARG A 160 -11.88 0.33 5.62
C ARG A 160 -13.31 0.82 5.83
N VAL A 161 -13.52 1.69 6.81
CA VAL A 161 -14.83 2.30 7.10
C VAL A 161 -15.26 3.19 5.93
N GLU A 162 -14.39 4.08 5.44
CA GLU A 162 -14.67 4.92 4.27
C GLU A 162 -15.06 4.08 3.04
N ARG A 163 -14.34 2.97 2.81
CA ARG A 163 -14.63 2.07 1.72
C ARG A 163 -15.96 1.36 1.88
N LYS A 164 -16.28 0.86 3.08
CA LYS A 164 -17.57 0.21 3.34
C LYS A 164 -18.73 1.17 3.05
N ILE A 165 -18.57 2.44 3.40
CA ILE A 165 -19.54 3.48 3.08
C ILE A 165 -19.66 3.65 1.57
N LYS A 166 -18.55 3.73 0.84
CA LYS A 166 -18.55 3.77 -0.64
C LYS A 166 -19.23 2.53 -1.23
N GLU A 167 -19.07 1.35 -0.64
CA GLU A 167 -19.74 0.11 -1.09
C GLU A 167 -21.24 0.16 -0.83
N LEU A 168 -21.68 0.60 0.35
CA LEU A 168 -23.09 0.71 0.71
C LEU A 168 -23.83 1.82 -0.06
N THR A 169 -23.11 2.87 -0.50
CA THR A 169 -23.67 4.02 -1.23
C THR A 169 -23.53 3.91 -2.75
N LYS A 170 -22.63 3.06 -3.26
CA LYS A 170 -22.51 2.83 -4.71
C LYS A 170 -23.75 2.09 -5.20
N LYS A 171 -24.51 2.75 -6.08
CA LYS A 171 -25.33 2.04 -7.07
C LYS A 171 -24.39 1.12 -7.87
N GLU A 172 -24.70 -0.16 -7.93
CA GLU A 172 -23.93 -1.12 -8.73
C GLU A 172 -23.90 -0.63 -10.18
N ASN A 173 -22.74 -0.11 -10.60
CA ASN A 173 -22.50 0.27 -11.97
C ASN A 173 -21.78 -0.88 -12.67
N ILE A 174 -22.43 -1.45 -13.68
CA ILE A 174 -21.90 -2.59 -14.43
C ILE A 174 -20.52 -2.29 -15.03
N PHE A 175 -20.26 -1.04 -15.45
CA PHE A 175 -18.97 -0.61 -15.99
C PHE A 175 -17.86 -0.68 -14.92
N ILE A 176 -18.16 -0.30 -13.68
CA ILE A 176 -17.20 -0.36 -12.57
C ILE A 176 -16.90 -1.82 -12.22
N ASN A 177 -17.91 -2.69 -12.20
CA ASN A 177 -17.71 -4.11 -11.94
C ASN A 177 -16.88 -4.79 -13.04
N ILE A 178 -17.13 -4.47 -14.31
CA ILE A 178 -16.33 -4.94 -15.44
C ILE A 178 -14.88 -4.45 -15.32
N PHE A 179 -14.68 -3.15 -15.08
CA PHE A 179 -13.34 -2.57 -14.90
C PHE A 179 -12.58 -3.24 -13.75
N ASN A 180 -13.24 -3.41 -12.60
CA ASN A 180 -12.69 -4.09 -11.43
C ASN A 180 -12.29 -5.53 -11.77
N PHE A 181 -13.13 -6.29 -12.48
CA PHE A 181 -12.81 -7.63 -12.92
C PHE A 181 -11.59 -7.66 -13.85
N ILE A 182 -11.57 -6.80 -14.87
CA ILE A 182 -10.45 -6.65 -15.82
C ILE A 182 -9.14 -6.33 -15.09
N SER A 183 -9.18 -5.45 -14.08
CA SER A 183 -8.00 -5.09 -13.31
C SER A 183 -7.38 -6.26 -12.53
N VAL A 184 -8.21 -7.22 -12.09
CA VAL A 184 -7.73 -8.37 -11.31
C VAL A 184 -7.50 -9.63 -12.15
N SER A 185 -7.98 -9.66 -13.40
CA SER A 185 -7.90 -10.82 -14.29
C SER A 185 -6.52 -11.06 -14.90
N GLY A 186 -5.57 -10.13 -14.73
CA GLY A 186 -4.22 -10.24 -15.32
C GLY A 186 -4.16 -9.90 -16.81
N ILE A 187 -5.26 -9.42 -17.41
CA ILE A 187 -5.31 -9.15 -18.85
C ILE A 187 -4.31 -8.06 -19.29
N PHE A 188 -4.07 -7.04 -18.46
CA PHE A 188 -3.05 -6.02 -18.72
C PHE A 188 -1.64 -6.60 -18.73
N THR A 189 -1.37 -7.62 -17.91
CA THR A 189 -0.11 -8.38 -17.94
C THR A 189 0.06 -9.10 -19.27
N GLY A 190 -1.03 -9.69 -19.80
CA GLY A 190 -1.04 -10.27 -21.15
C GLY A 190 -0.75 -9.23 -22.24
N PHE A 191 -1.40 -8.06 -22.20
CA PHE A 191 -1.14 -6.99 -23.17
C PHE A 191 0.28 -6.43 -23.07
N ALA A 192 0.84 -6.30 -21.87
CA ALA A 192 2.23 -5.88 -21.70
C ALA A 192 3.20 -6.90 -22.32
N ALA A 193 2.95 -8.21 -22.14
CA ALA A 193 3.75 -9.26 -22.77
C ALA A 193 3.67 -9.22 -24.30
N TYR A 194 2.48 -8.97 -24.84
CA TYR A 194 2.29 -8.74 -26.27
C TYR A 194 3.10 -7.52 -26.77
N GLY A 195 3.03 -6.40 -26.05
CA GLY A 195 3.77 -5.17 -26.41
C GLY A 195 5.28 -5.34 -26.39
N ILE A 196 5.82 -6.06 -25.40
CA ILE A 196 7.25 -6.41 -25.38
C ILE A 196 7.60 -7.33 -26.56
N SER A 197 6.77 -8.34 -26.84
CA SER A 197 7.02 -9.25 -27.98
C SER A 197 7.06 -8.48 -29.30
N TYR A 198 6.13 -7.53 -29.48
CA TYR A 198 6.11 -6.60 -30.62
C TYR A 198 7.42 -5.79 -30.72
N PHE A 199 7.87 -5.21 -29.61
CA PHE A 199 9.14 -4.50 -29.55
C PHE A 199 10.33 -5.39 -29.95
N ILE A 200 10.35 -6.66 -29.52
CA ILE A 200 11.40 -7.61 -29.92
C ILE A 200 11.37 -7.83 -31.43
N TYR A 201 10.21 -8.09 -32.05
CA TYR A 201 10.12 -8.27 -33.50
C TYR A 201 10.59 -7.05 -34.29
N ALA A 202 10.23 -5.85 -33.84
CA ALA A 202 10.68 -4.60 -34.45
C ALA A 202 12.21 -4.48 -34.43
N ASN A 203 12.86 -4.89 -33.34
CA ASN A 203 14.32 -4.81 -33.19
C ASN A 203 15.10 -5.88 -33.96
N ILE A 204 14.44 -6.96 -34.39
CA ILE A 204 15.04 -7.99 -35.26
C ILE A 204 14.57 -7.92 -36.71
N GLY A 205 13.76 -6.91 -37.06
CA GLY A 205 13.29 -6.68 -38.42
C GLY A 205 12.30 -7.73 -38.94
N ILE A 206 11.43 -8.27 -38.07
CA ILE A 206 10.42 -9.28 -38.42
C ILE A 206 9.02 -8.70 -38.27
N LYS A 207 8.09 -9.12 -39.15
CA LYS A 207 6.68 -8.81 -39.00
C LYS A 207 6.14 -9.48 -37.71
N PRO A 208 5.37 -8.78 -36.88
CA PRO A 208 4.87 -9.34 -35.62
C PRO A 208 4.14 -10.67 -35.82
N ASP A 209 4.61 -11.71 -35.16
CA ASP A 209 3.91 -13.00 -35.15
C ASP A 209 2.83 -12.99 -34.08
N LEU A 210 1.58 -12.88 -34.54
CA LEU A 210 0.41 -12.81 -33.67
C LEU A 210 0.18 -14.10 -32.88
N ILE A 211 0.49 -15.27 -33.47
CA ILE A 211 0.25 -16.57 -32.85
C ILE A 211 1.24 -16.78 -31.69
N LEU A 212 2.52 -16.50 -31.93
CA LEU A 212 3.56 -16.59 -30.89
C LEU A 212 3.30 -15.58 -29.76
N SER A 213 3.00 -14.34 -30.12
CA SER A 213 2.72 -13.29 -29.14
C SER A 213 1.50 -13.60 -28.27
N LEU A 214 0.43 -14.12 -28.88
CA LEU A 214 -0.78 -14.52 -28.16
C LEU A 214 -0.49 -15.69 -27.21
N SER A 215 0.27 -16.70 -27.67
CA SER A 215 0.68 -17.82 -26.82
C SER A 215 1.50 -17.35 -25.61
N ILE A 216 2.51 -16.49 -25.82
CA ILE A 216 3.32 -15.90 -24.74
C ILE A 216 2.45 -15.11 -23.76
N SER A 217 1.55 -14.28 -24.27
CA SER A 217 0.67 -13.42 -23.46
C SER A 217 -0.26 -14.23 -22.56
N LEU A 218 -0.87 -15.29 -23.10
CA LEU A 218 -1.77 -16.18 -22.37
C LEU A 218 -1.04 -16.99 -21.29
N SER A 219 0.19 -17.45 -21.55
CA SER A 219 1.01 -18.16 -20.56
C SER A 219 1.42 -17.23 -19.42
N LEU A 220 1.96 -16.06 -19.73
CA LEU A 220 2.37 -15.08 -18.71
C LEU A 220 1.17 -14.60 -17.86
N MET A 221 0.03 -14.32 -18.50
CA MET A 221 -1.21 -13.99 -17.80
C MET A 221 -1.61 -15.11 -16.82
N GLY A 222 -1.65 -16.35 -17.30
CA GLY A 222 -2.05 -17.49 -16.50
C GLY A 222 -1.14 -17.72 -15.29
N VAL A 223 0.17 -17.76 -15.52
CA VAL A 223 1.18 -17.93 -14.47
C VAL A 223 1.15 -16.77 -13.46
N HIS A 224 0.99 -15.54 -13.93
CA HIS A 224 0.87 -14.37 -13.05
C HIS A 224 -0.29 -14.51 -12.06
N ILE A 225 -1.48 -14.91 -12.54
CA ILE A 225 -2.67 -15.09 -11.69
C ILE A 225 -2.43 -16.16 -10.62
N ILE A 226 -1.80 -17.29 -10.97
CA ILE A 226 -1.52 -18.38 -10.02
C ILE A 226 -0.51 -17.96 -8.97
N ASN A 227 0.58 -17.31 -9.39
CA ASN A 227 1.62 -16.85 -8.48
C ASN A 227 1.12 -15.74 -7.56
N ARG A 228 0.18 -14.92 -8.03
CA ARG A 228 -0.49 -13.92 -7.19
C ARG A 228 -1.33 -14.54 -6.08
N LYS A 229 -1.93 -15.72 -6.29
CA LYS A 229 -2.68 -16.46 -5.25
C LYS A 229 -1.75 -16.94 -4.12
N ILE A 230 -0.57 -17.43 -4.48
CA ILE A 230 0.42 -18.01 -3.54
C ILE A 230 1.00 -16.95 -2.61
N GLU A 231 1.05 -15.69 -3.03
CA GLU A 231 1.65 -14.60 -2.23
C GLU A 231 0.71 -14.04 -1.15
N LYS A 232 -0.58 -14.40 -1.14
CA LYS A 232 -1.56 -13.72 -0.30
C LYS A 232 -2.54 -14.67 0.40
N GLU A 233 -2.02 -15.35 1.41
CA GLU A 233 -2.81 -15.87 2.55
C GLU A 233 -2.76 -14.91 3.77
N SER A 234 -2.11 -13.74 3.68
CA SER A 234 -1.81 -12.88 4.84
C SER A 234 -2.33 -11.43 4.80
N SER A 235 -3.08 -10.99 3.78
CA SER A 235 -3.65 -9.64 3.78
C SER A 235 -5.13 -9.57 3.38
N GLU A 236 -6.04 -9.69 4.36
CA GLU A 236 -7.45 -9.31 4.22
C GLU A 236 -7.66 -7.78 4.08
N ARG A 237 -6.60 -7.01 3.78
CA ARG A 237 -6.58 -5.53 3.90
C ARG A 237 -6.78 -4.79 2.57
N ASP A 238 -6.50 -5.43 1.43
CA ASP A 238 -6.50 -4.77 0.11
C ASP A 238 -7.86 -4.86 -0.62
N ILE A 239 -8.35 -3.74 -1.19
CA ILE A 239 -9.55 -3.68 -2.06
C ILE A 239 -9.46 -4.71 -3.19
N LYS A 240 -8.25 -4.86 -3.75
CA LYS A 240 -7.93 -5.81 -4.79
C LYS A 240 -8.15 -7.25 -4.35
N ASN A 241 -7.86 -7.57 -3.08
CA ASN A 241 -8.08 -8.90 -2.54
C ASN A 241 -9.59 -9.14 -2.37
N ILE A 242 -10.36 -8.14 -1.94
CA ILE A 242 -11.83 -8.25 -1.87
C ILE A 242 -12.43 -8.54 -3.26
N ILE A 243 -12.05 -7.78 -4.28
CA ILE A 243 -12.52 -7.99 -5.67
C ILE A 243 -12.03 -9.35 -6.19
N PHE A 244 -10.77 -9.69 -5.94
CA PHE A 244 -10.22 -11.00 -6.32
C PHE A 244 -10.98 -12.13 -5.63
N PHE A 245 -11.31 -12.00 -4.34
CA PHE A 245 -12.11 -12.97 -3.60
C PHE A 245 -13.53 -13.09 -4.17
N LYS A 246 -14.16 -11.96 -4.55
CA LYS A 246 -15.46 -11.92 -5.24
C LYS A 246 -15.45 -12.77 -6.53
N TYR A 247 -14.37 -12.67 -7.32
CA TYR A 247 -14.25 -13.37 -8.61
C TYR A 247 -13.30 -14.58 -8.60
N ARG A 248 -12.93 -15.10 -7.42
CA ARG A 248 -11.80 -16.03 -7.27
C ARG A 248 -11.91 -17.31 -8.09
N LEU A 249 -13.12 -17.86 -8.21
CA LEU A 249 -13.36 -19.07 -8.98
C LEU A 249 -13.20 -18.79 -10.48
N LEU A 250 -13.85 -17.72 -10.97
CA LEU A 250 -13.75 -17.31 -12.37
C LEU A 250 -12.30 -17.01 -12.77
N ILE A 251 -11.57 -16.26 -11.95
CA ILE A 251 -10.16 -15.93 -12.19
C ILE A 251 -9.27 -17.18 -12.18
N LYS A 252 -9.55 -18.14 -11.28
CA LYS A 252 -8.84 -19.43 -11.23
C LYS A 252 -9.05 -20.22 -12.52
N TYR A 253 -10.29 -20.35 -13.00
CA TYR A 253 -10.57 -21.06 -14.25
C TYR A 253 -9.97 -20.34 -15.46
N LEU A 254 -10.06 -19.00 -15.51
CA LEU A 254 -9.46 -18.20 -16.57
C LEU A 254 -7.95 -18.42 -16.67
N SER A 255 -7.26 -18.51 -15.54
CA SER A 255 -5.82 -18.76 -15.50
C SER A 255 -5.43 -20.14 -16.04
N TYR A 256 -6.12 -21.21 -15.61
CA TYR A 256 -5.83 -22.54 -16.15
C TYR A 256 -6.16 -22.63 -17.64
N LEU A 257 -7.30 -22.05 -18.04
CA LEU A 257 -7.71 -22.01 -19.44
C LEU A 257 -6.68 -21.26 -20.29
N SER A 258 -6.13 -20.13 -19.81
CA SER A 258 -5.13 -19.39 -20.57
C SER A 258 -3.81 -20.15 -20.73
N ILE A 259 -3.36 -20.88 -19.70
CA ILE A 259 -2.16 -21.73 -19.80
C ILE A 259 -2.40 -22.87 -20.81
N ILE A 260 -3.54 -23.54 -20.74
CA ILE A 260 -3.88 -24.64 -21.66
C ILE A 260 -3.95 -24.11 -23.10
N LEU A 261 -4.68 -23.01 -23.33
CA LEU A 261 -4.80 -22.40 -24.65
C LEU A 261 -3.45 -21.92 -25.18
N SER A 262 -2.59 -21.36 -24.33
CA SER A 262 -1.24 -20.95 -24.72
C SER A 262 -0.45 -22.10 -25.34
N VAL A 263 -0.44 -23.27 -24.69
CA VAL A 263 0.27 -24.47 -25.16
C VAL A 263 -0.39 -25.05 -26.42
N LEU A 264 -1.72 -25.06 -26.51
CA LEU A 264 -2.42 -25.53 -27.71
C LEU A 264 -2.17 -24.62 -28.92
N ILE A 265 -2.11 -23.31 -28.71
CA ILE A 265 -1.80 -22.34 -29.77
C ILE A 265 -0.34 -22.47 -30.21
N SER A 266 0.60 -22.71 -29.28
CA SER A 266 2.02 -22.83 -29.63
C SER A 266 2.33 -24.04 -30.50
N LEU A 267 1.48 -25.08 -30.48
CA LEU A 267 1.60 -26.24 -31.38
C LEU A 267 1.54 -25.86 -32.86
N LYS A 268 0.88 -24.74 -33.20
CA LYS A 268 0.82 -24.22 -34.58
C LYS A 268 2.12 -23.55 -35.03
N ILE A 269 3.06 -23.31 -34.11
CA ILE A 269 4.33 -22.62 -34.39
C ILE A 269 5.42 -23.67 -34.60
N SER A 270 5.85 -24.33 -33.53
CA SER A 270 6.85 -25.38 -33.56
C SER A 270 6.81 -26.23 -32.29
N LEU A 271 7.27 -27.49 -32.37
CA LEU A 271 7.39 -28.37 -31.20
C LEU A 271 8.40 -27.78 -30.19
N LYS A 272 9.51 -27.22 -30.67
CA LYS A 272 10.53 -26.57 -29.85
C LYS A 272 9.93 -25.43 -29.02
N THR A 273 9.19 -24.51 -29.65
CA THR A 273 8.54 -23.39 -28.96
C THR A 273 7.50 -23.88 -27.97
N THR A 274 6.73 -24.91 -28.31
CA THR A 274 5.76 -25.52 -27.39
C THR A 274 6.43 -26.11 -26.15
N LEU A 275 7.56 -26.80 -26.30
CA LEU A 275 8.33 -27.33 -25.17
C LEU A 275 8.87 -26.22 -24.26
N LEU A 276 9.33 -25.11 -24.83
CA LEU A 276 9.82 -23.96 -24.05
C LEU A 276 8.68 -23.27 -23.27
N ILE A 277 7.54 -23.02 -23.90
CA ILE A 277 6.37 -22.40 -23.25
C ILE A 277 5.77 -23.32 -22.17
N SER A 278 5.71 -24.63 -22.44
CA SER A 278 5.23 -25.60 -21.44
C SER A 278 6.18 -25.71 -20.26
N LEU A 279 7.50 -25.71 -20.48
CA LEU A 279 8.49 -25.68 -19.40
C LEU A 279 8.30 -24.45 -18.50
N PHE A 280 8.17 -23.26 -19.07
CA PHE A 280 7.90 -22.04 -18.31
C PHE A 280 6.60 -22.14 -17.52
N SER A 281 5.53 -22.64 -18.14
CA SER A 281 4.22 -22.78 -17.50
C SER A 281 4.29 -23.75 -16.31
N ILE A 282 5.02 -24.87 -16.44
CA ILE A 282 5.25 -25.84 -15.36
C ILE A 282 6.06 -25.21 -14.23
N LEU A 283 7.16 -24.52 -14.53
CA LEU A 283 7.97 -23.81 -13.53
C LEU A 283 7.16 -22.74 -12.80
N GLY A 284 6.31 -22.02 -13.52
CA GLY A 284 5.36 -21.06 -12.97
C GLY A 284 4.38 -21.70 -11.98
N LEU A 285 3.80 -22.84 -12.32
CA LEU A 285 2.91 -23.61 -11.43
C LEU A 285 3.63 -24.13 -10.18
N LEU A 286 4.89 -24.52 -10.32
CA LEU A 286 5.73 -25.05 -9.24
C LEU A 286 6.41 -23.94 -8.42
N TYR A 287 6.26 -22.67 -8.79
CA TYR A 287 6.98 -21.55 -8.17
C TYR A 287 6.79 -21.49 -6.65
N SER A 288 5.60 -21.80 -6.12
CA SER A 288 5.36 -21.87 -4.66
C SER A 288 6.31 -22.84 -3.94
N ARG A 289 6.56 -24.00 -4.56
CA ARG A 289 7.45 -25.04 -4.04
C ARG A 289 8.92 -24.68 -4.25
N ILE A 290 9.25 -24.08 -5.40
CA ILE A 290 10.62 -23.64 -5.70
C ILE A 290 11.04 -22.54 -4.72
N LYS A 291 10.15 -21.58 -4.46
CA LYS A 291 10.38 -20.45 -3.56
C LYS A 291 10.67 -20.89 -2.11
N SER A 292 10.09 -22.00 -1.64
CA SER A 292 10.32 -22.48 -0.27
C SER A 292 11.71 -23.08 -0.06
N ILE A 293 12.36 -23.55 -1.12
CA ILE A 293 13.75 -24.05 -1.10
C ILE A 293 14.71 -22.90 -0.80
N PHE A 294 14.43 -21.73 -1.37
CA PHE A 294 15.20 -20.51 -1.17
C PHE A 294 14.82 -19.82 0.14
N LYS A 295 15.31 -20.36 1.28
CA LYS A 295 15.22 -19.70 2.59
C LYS A 295 16.10 -18.44 2.59
N LYS A 296 15.46 -17.26 2.53
CA LYS A 296 16.07 -15.93 2.71
C LYS A 296 17.09 -15.39 1.68
N PRO A 297 17.12 -15.73 0.37
CA PRO A 297 17.98 -14.95 -0.51
C PRO A 297 17.31 -13.62 -0.89
N LEU A 298 18.15 -12.60 -0.95
CA LEU A 298 17.83 -11.22 -1.27
C LEU A 298 17.19 -11.12 -2.66
N ALA A 299 16.09 -10.38 -2.83
CA ALA A 299 15.49 -10.03 -4.13
C ALA A 299 15.07 -11.18 -5.07
N VAL A 300 15.07 -12.43 -4.58
CA VAL A 300 14.87 -13.65 -5.39
C VAL A 300 13.60 -13.61 -6.22
N LYS A 301 12.49 -13.16 -5.59
CA LYS A 301 11.20 -13.07 -6.26
C LYS A 301 11.29 -12.18 -7.50
N ASP A 302 11.80 -10.96 -7.33
CA ASP A 302 11.82 -9.96 -8.39
C ASP A 302 12.77 -10.38 -9.52
N MET A 303 13.87 -11.06 -9.19
CA MET A 303 14.79 -11.63 -10.18
C MET A 303 14.15 -12.79 -10.96
N PHE A 304 13.48 -13.74 -10.30
CA PHE A 304 12.81 -14.86 -10.98
C PHE A 304 11.67 -14.38 -11.89
N ILE A 305 10.88 -13.41 -11.42
CA ILE A 305 9.83 -12.80 -12.25
C ILE A 305 10.49 -12.15 -13.47
N SER A 306 11.52 -11.32 -13.28
CA SER A 306 12.21 -10.64 -14.39
C SER A 306 12.81 -11.60 -15.41
N ALA A 307 13.43 -12.68 -14.93
CA ALA A 307 13.96 -13.76 -15.78
C ALA A 307 12.85 -14.46 -16.58
N GLY A 308 11.69 -14.71 -15.95
CA GLY A 308 10.53 -15.30 -16.61
C GLY A 308 10.00 -14.44 -17.77
N TRP A 309 9.95 -13.13 -17.58
CA TRP A 309 9.57 -12.18 -18.64
C TRP A 309 10.57 -12.18 -19.79
N ALA A 310 11.87 -12.10 -19.49
CA ALA A 310 12.93 -12.14 -20.49
C ALA A 310 12.95 -13.47 -21.26
N TYR A 311 12.73 -14.59 -20.57
CA TYR A 311 12.61 -15.90 -21.20
C TYR A 311 11.44 -15.95 -22.19
N MET A 312 10.24 -15.57 -21.74
CA MET A 312 9.03 -15.71 -22.53
C MET A 312 8.95 -14.71 -23.69
N THR A 313 9.22 -13.43 -23.43
CA THR A 313 8.96 -12.36 -24.41
C THR A 313 10.16 -12.04 -25.30
N CYS A 314 11.37 -12.48 -24.94
CA CYS A 314 12.59 -12.19 -25.70
C CYS A 314 13.29 -13.47 -26.15
N PHE A 315 13.68 -14.36 -25.22
CA PHE A 315 14.45 -15.55 -25.56
C PHE A 315 13.72 -16.49 -26.53
N ILE A 316 12.44 -16.80 -26.29
CA ILE A 316 11.65 -17.68 -27.17
C ILE A 316 11.54 -17.09 -28.60
N PRO A 317 11.07 -15.84 -28.80
CA PRO A 317 11.07 -15.23 -30.14
C PRO A 317 12.43 -15.24 -30.83
N LEU A 318 13.50 -14.86 -30.13
CA LEU A 318 14.84 -14.82 -30.72
C LEU A 318 15.33 -16.21 -31.14
N LEU A 319 14.99 -17.26 -30.38
CA LEU A 319 15.32 -18.64 -30.71
C LEU A 319 14.51 -19.25 -31.85
N GLU A 320 13.27 -18.80 -32.04
CA GLU A 320 12.39 -19.27 -33.11
C GLU A 320 12.85 -18.71 -34.46
N TYR A 321 13.13 -17.40 -34.54
CA TYR A 321 13.47 -16.77 -35.82
C TYR A 321 14.97 -16.69 -36.15
N GLN A 322 15.86 -16.77 -35.16
CA GLN A 322 17.32 -16.77 -35.34
C GLN A 322 17.89 -15.60 -36.19
N LYS A 323 17.20 -14.46 -36.26
CA LYS A 323 17.60 -13.29 -37.07
C LYS A 323 18.44 -12.23 -36.33
N THR A 324 19.02 -12.57 -35.18
CA THR A 324 19.81 -11.62 -34.39
C THR A 324 21.27 -12.04 -34.29
N ASN A 325 22.18 -11.07 -34.27
CA ASN A 325 23.56 -11.32 -33.86
C ASN A 325 23.66 -11.48 -32.34
N THR A 326 24.79 -12.01 -31.87
CA THR A 326 25.04 -12.31 -30.45
C THR A 326 25.00 -11.07 -29.57
N ILE A 327 25.51 -9.93 -30.04
CA ILE A 327 25.56 -8.68 -29.27
C ILE A 327 24.14 -8.12 -29.05
N ASN A 328 23.35 -8.01 -30.11
CA ASN A 328 21.97 -7.53 -30.07
C ASN A 328 21.08 -8.48 -29.26
N PHE A 329 21.33 -9.80 -29.31
CA PHE A 329 20.66 -10.77 -28.45
C PHE A 329 20.82 -10.42 -26.97
N TYR A 330 22.05 -10.14 -26.53
CA TYR A 330 22.30 -9.78 -25.13
C TYR A 330 21.71 -8.41 -24.77
N TYR A 331 21.76 -7.41 -25.67
CA TYR A 331 21.10 -6.13 -25.42
C TYR A 331 19.59 -6.28 -25.23
N LEU A 332 18.91 -7.03 -26.11
CA LEU A 332 17.47 -7.26 -26.00
C LEU A 332 17.11 -8.06 -24.74
N LEU A 333 17.90 -9.09 -24.39
CA LEU A 333 17.67 -9.89 -23.19
C LEU A 333 17.86 -9.05 -21.92
N SER A 334 18.94 -8.27 -21.85
CA SER A 334 19.22 -7.37 -20.73
C SER A 334 18.18 -6.26 -20.62
N PHE A 335 17.74 -5.67 -21.74
CA PHE A 335 16.69 -4.66 -21.77
C PHE A 335 15.42 -5.18 -21.10
N VAL A 336 14.89 -6.32 -21.57
CA VAL A 336 13.64 -6.88 -21.04
C VAL A 336 13.77 -7.31 -19.58
N PHE A 337 14.92 -7.90 -19.20
CA PHE A 337 15.17 -8.29 -17.82
C PHE A 337 15.16 -7.07 -16.89
N ILE A 338 15.93 -6.02 -17.23
CA ILE A 338 16.06 -4.82 -16.40
C ILE A 338 14.75 -4.03 -16.37
N SER A 339 14.05 -3.90 -17.49
CA SER A 339 12.75 -3.21 -17.52
C SER A 339 11.69 -3.93 -16.68
N SER A 340 11.68 -5.26 -16.68
CA SER A 340 10.81 -6.06 -15.80
C SER A 340 11.20 -5.91 -14.32
N LEU A 341 12.49 -5.77 -14.02
CA LEU A 341 12.97 -5.52 -12.66
C LEU A 341 12.57 -4.14 -12.15
N ILE A 342 12.72 -3.09 -12.99
CA ILE A 342 12.21 -1.74 -12.74
C ILE A 342 10.72 -1.78 -12.41
N ARG A 343 9.94 -2.48 -13.24
CA ARG A 343 8.50 -2.68 -13.01
C ARG A 343 8.20 -3.28 -11.63
N ASN A 344 8.93 -4.32 -11.22
CA ASN A 344 8.72 -4.99 -9.93
C ASN A 344 9.09 -4.10 -8.73
N ILE A 345 10.16 -3.31 -8.84
CA ILE A 345 10.57 -2.35 -7.80
C ILE A 345 9.52 -1.25 -7.65
N ILE A 346 9.03 -0.69 -8.76
CA ILE A 346 7.97 0.33 -8.77
C ILE A 346 6.70 -0.21 -8.12
N THR A 347 6.27 -1.43 -8.45
CA THR A 347 5.11 -2.07 -7.82
C THR A 347 5.31 -2.22 -6.31
N SER A 348 6.51 -2.58 -5.86
CA SER A 348 6.81 -2.72 -4.43
C SER A 348 6.80 -1.37 -3.71
N LEU A 349 7.34 -0.31 -4.32
CA LEU A 349 7.32 1.04 -3.79
C LEU A 349 5.89 1.57 -3.66
N LEU A 350 5.06 1.33 -4.67
CA LEU A 350 3.65 1.68 -4.67
C LEU A 350 2.87 0.91 -3.59
N GLN A 351 3.16 -0.36 -3.38
CA GLN A 351 2.56 -1.13 -2.28
C GLN A 351 2.93 -0.56 -0.91
N LYS A 352 4.21 -0.21 -0.71
CA LYS A 352 4.66 0.45 0.52
C LYS A 352 3.94 1.77 0.77
N HIS A 353 3.78 2.58 -0.28
CA HIS A 353 3.13 3.88 -0.19
C HIS A 353 1.68 3.77 0.32
N ASN A 354 1.01 2.67 0.00
CA ASN A 354 -0.37 2.38 0.41
C ASN A 354 -0.44 1.49 1.66
N ASP A 355 0.60 1.47 2.49
CA ASP A 355 0.70 0.68 3.73
C ASP A 355 0.41 -0.83 3.56
N ILE A 356 0.66 -1.37 2.36
CA ILE A 356 0.50 -2.79 2.05
C ILE A 356 1.76 -3.56 2.48
N ILE A 357 1.56 -4.75 3.05
CA ILE A 357 2.66 -5.66 3.43
C ILE A 357 3.44 -6.06 2.18
N ILE A 358 4.72 -5.71 2.16
CA ILE A 358 5.66 -6.03 1.08
C ILE A 358 6.21 -7.45 1.27
N SER A 359 6.45 -8.15 0.17
CA SER A 359 7.08 -9.48 0.24
C SER A 359 8.52 -9.40 0.80
N PRO A 360 8.89 -10.27 1.76
CA PRO A 360 10.25 -10.34 2.31
C PRO A 360 11.36 -10.65 1.29
N GLN A 361 10.97 -11.16 0.12
CA GLN A 361 11.89 -11.52 -0.97
C GLN A 361 11.96 -10.47 -2.08
N SER A 362 11.34 -9.31 -1.88
CA SER A 362 11.43 -8.19 -2.83
C SER A 362 12.74 -7.42 -2.63
N VAL A 363 13.17 -6.72 -3.68
CA VAL A 363 14.28 -5.76 -3.65
C VAL A 363 14.03 -4.69 -2.59
N LEU A 364 12.80 -4.20 -2.49
CA LEU A 364 12.44 -3.14 -1.55
C LEU A 364 12.61 -3.55 -0.09
N TYR A 365 12.15 -4.76 0.25
CA TYR A 365 12.34 -5.30 1.60
C TYR A 365 13.82 -5.52 1.91
N ALA A 366 14.56 -6.04 0.93
CA ALA A 366 15.98 -6.32 1.02
C ALA A 366 16.85 -5.08 1.27
N LEU A 367 16.58 -3.99 0.55
CA LEU A 367 17.50 -2.85 0.46
C LEU A 367 17.01 -1.60 1.18
N ASN A 368 15.75 -1.57 1.65
CA ASN A 368 15.03 -0.38 2.11
C ASN A 368 14.66 0.59 0.97
N GLU A 369 13.85 1.60 1.26
CA GLU A 369 13.28 2.51 0.26
C GLU A 369 14.30 3.45 -0.39
N ASP A 370 15.24 3.98 0.39
CA ASP A 370 16.26 4.91 -0.11
C ASP A 370 17.21 4.21 -1.08
N LYS A 371 17.74 3.04 -0.70
CA LYS A 371 18.64 2.29 -1.58
C LYS A 371 17.90 1.72 -2.79
N SER A 372 16.66 1.28 -2.61
CA SER A 372 15.83 0.79 -3.72
C SER A 372 15.51 1.89 -4.73
N SER A 373 15.29 3.12 -4.27
CA SER A 373 15.13 4.30 -5.12
C SER A 373 16.40 4.61 -5.93
N ILE A 374 17.58 4.53 -5.30
CA ILE A 374 18.86 4.73 -5.99
C ILE A 374 19.07 3.67 -7.07
N ILE A 375 18.83 2.40 -6.73
CA ILE A 375 18.96 1.28 -7.66
C ILE A 375 17.95 1.43 -8.81
N LEU A 376 16.72 1.84 -8.54
CA LEU A 376 15.71 2.08 -9.56
C LEU A 376 16.20 3.11 -10.59
N ILE A 377 16.72 4.26 -10.13
CA ILE A 377 17.25 5.31 -11.01
C ILE A 377 18.42 4.76 -11.84
N PHE A 378 19.34 4.02 -11.21
CA PHE A 378 20.47 3.41 -11.90
C PHE A 378 20.02 2.42 -12.99
N LEU A 379 19.03 1.57 -12.69
CA LEU A 379 18.47 0.64 -13.67
C LEU A 379 17.76 1.36 -14.83
N ILE A 380 17.06 2.48 -14.57
CA ILE A 380 16.45 3.31 -15.62
C ILE A 380 17.54 3.89 -16.55
N ILE A 381 18.63 4.40 -15.99
CA ILE A 381 19.77 4.91 -16.77
C ILE A 381 20.37 3.80 -17.63
N ILE A 382 20.64 2.62 -17.06
CA ILE A 382 21.16 1.47 -17.81
C ILE A 382 20.21 1.07 -18.94
N THR A 383 18.91 0.99 -18.66
CA THR A 383 17.89 0.65 -19.67
C THR A 383 17.90 1.66 -20.82
N THR A 384 18.06 2.95 -20.50
CA THR A 384 18.19 4.02 -21.50
C THR A 384 19.45 3.81 -22.36
N LEU A 385 20.61 3.56 -21.75
CA LEU A 385 21.87 3.32 -22.47
C LEU A 385 21.81 2.08 -23.37
N ILE A 386 21.22 0.98 -22.88
CA ILE A 386 20.99 -0.22 -23.69
C ILE A 386 20.08 0.12 -24.87
N SER A 387 18.99 0.86 -24.65
CA SER A 387 18.02 1.18 -25.70
C SER A 387 18.61 2.00 -26.85
N LEU A 388 19.65 2.81 -26.61
CA LEU A 388 20.35 3.55 -27.66
C LEU A 388 21.06 2.65 -28.67
N ASN A 389 21.39 1.42 -28.28
CA ASN A 389 22.04 0.43 -29.15
C ASN A 389 21.04 -0.47 -29.88
N LEU A 390 19.74 -0.28 -29.63
CA LEU A 390 18.66 -1.05 -30.25
C LEU A 390 18.08 -0.29 -31.46
N TYR A 391 17.58 -1.03 -32.45
CA TYR A 391 17.01 -0.45 -33.66
C TYR A 391 15.79 0.45 -33.36
N ASN A 392 14.86 -0.01 -32.52
CA ASN A 392 13.75 0.80 -32.02
C ASN A 392 14.13 1.48 -30.69
N SER A 393 15.12 2.37 -30.74
CA SER A 393 15.59 3.11 -29.56
C SER A 393 14.51 4.02 -28.95
N LYS A 394 13.59 4.55 -29.77
CA LYS A 394 12.50 5.44 -29.32
C LYS A 394 11.59 4.78 -28.30
N ALA A 395 11.16 3.53 -28.54
CA ALA A 395 10.30 2.81 -27.61
C ALA A 395 11.00 2.53 -26.26
N GLY A 396 12.30 2.22 -26.27
CA GLY A 396 13.07 2.00 -25.04
C GLY A 396 13.34 3.28 -24.25
N ILE A 397 13.57 4.40 -24.94
CA ILE A 397 13.70 5.73 -24.32
C ILE A 397 12.36 6.15 -23.71
N PHE A 398 11.24 5.98 -24.43
CA PHE A 398 9.89 6.25 -23.91
C PHE A 398 9.61 5.50 -22.61
N LEU A 399 9.89 4.19 -22.58
CA LEU A 399 9.72 3.35 -21.39
C LEU A 399 10.51 3.90 -20.18
N SER A 400 11.76 4.31 -20.43
CA SER A 400 12.65 4.84 -19.38
C SER A 400 12.14 6.17 -18.83
N PHE A 401 11.71 7.09 -19.70
CA PHE A 401 11.10 8.36 -19.28
C PHE A 401 9.79 8.15 -18.51
N TYR A 402 8.94 7.23 -18.98
CA TYR A 402 7.68 6.91 -18.31
C TYR A 402 7.93 6.44 -16.87
N TYR A 403 8.85 5.48 -16.67
CA TYR A 403 9.14 4.98 -15.33
C TYR A 403 9.81 6.00 -14.42
N LEU A 404 10.65 6.89 -14.96
CA LEU A 404 11.19 8.01 -14.19
C LEU A 404 10.09 8.98 -13.75
N PHE A 405 9.20 9.36 -14.66
CA PHE A 405 8.05 10.22 -14.35
C PHE A 405 7.13 9.58 -13.31
N PHE A 406 6.81 8.29 -13.49
CA PHE A 406 5.96 7.56 -12.56
C PHE A 406 6.60 7.43 -11.16
N TYR A 407 7.91 7.20 -11.08
CA TYR A 407 8.65 7.22 -9.83
C TYR A 407 8.57 8.59 -9.13
N ILE A 408 8.69 9.70 -9.87
CA ILE A 408 8.54 11.06 -9.31
C ILE A 408 7.12 11.26 -8.76
N LEU A 409 6.09 10.73 -9.41
CA LEU A 409 4.72 10.78 -8.90
C LEU A 409 4.56 10.00 -7.59
N ILE A 410 5.16 8.81 -7.48
CA ILE A 410 5.17 8.00 -6.24
C ILE A 410 5.77 8.82 -5.10
N LYS A 411 6.96 9.38 -5.33
CA LYS A 411 7.70 10.14 -4.32
C LYS A 411 6.94 11.38 -3.83
N ASN A 412 6.15 12.00 -4.71
CA ASN A 412 5.37 13.20 -4.39
C ASN A 412 3.97 12.89 -3.84
N LYS A 413 3.61 11.61 -3.59
CA LYS A 413 2.29 11.19 -3.09
C LYS A 413 1.11 11.65 -3.95
N LYS A 414 1.28 11.71 -5.27
CA LYS A 414 0.27 12.22 -6.23
C LYS A 414 -0.44 11.13 -7.03
N ILE A 415 -0.52 9.89 -6.51
CA ILE A 415 -1.03 8.75 -7.30
C ILE A 415 -2.49 8.45 -6.95
N PRO A 416 -3.38 8.30 -7.96
CA PRO A 416 -4.76 7.90 -7.76
C PRO A 416 -4.90 6.44 -7.31
N ASP A 417 -6.04 6.12 -6.70
CA ASP A 417 -6.35 4.85 -6.02
C ASP A 417 -5.78 3.56 -6.63
N LEU A 418 -5.35 2.68 -5.72
CA LEU A 418 -4.57 1.44 -5.83
C LEU A 418 -4.79 0.55 -7.08
N ILE A 419 -6.02 0.40 -7.57
CA ILE A 419 -6.34 -0.50 -8.69
C ILE A 419 -5.90 0.11 -10.02
N SER A 420 -6.06 1.43 -10.18
CA SER A 420 -5.62 2.14 -11.37
C SER A 420 -4.10 2.17 -11.47
N SER A 421 -3.42 2.29 -10.32
CA SER A 421 -1.97 2.47 -10.27
C SER A 421 -1.16 1.26 -10.74
N GLU A 422 -1.63 0.01 -10.55
CA GLU A 422 -0.95 -1.15 -11.14
C GLU A 422 -1.14 -1.24 -12.65
N ILE A 423 -2.30 -0.83 -13.17
CA ILE A 423 -2.53 -0.77 -14.62
C ILE A 423 -1.54 0.23 -15.24
N LEU A 424 -1.35 1.39 -14.59
CA LEU A 424 -0.38 2.40 -15.03
C LEU A 424 1.05 1.85 -15.12
N ILE A 425 1.41 0.81 -14.36
CA ILE A 425 2.74 0.19 -14.41
C ILE A 425 2.94 -0.66 -15.66
N GLU A 426 1.86 -1.27 -16.19
CA GLU A 426 1.89 -2.13 -17.38
C GLU A 426 1.66 -1.35 -18.69
N ILE A 427 0.94 -0.22 -18.65
CA ILE A 427 0.68 0.67 -19.80
C ILE A 427 1.91 0.96 -20.67
N PRO A 428 3.10 1.31 -20.13
CA PRO A 428 4.20 1.71 -21.01
C PRO A 428 4.69 0.56 -21.89
N PHE A 429 4.58 -0.71 -21.45
CA PHE A 429 4.88 -1.87 -22.30
C PHE A 429 3.86 -2.04 -23.42
N ILE A 430 2.58 -1.77 -23.15
CA ILE A 430 1.52 -1.81 -24.16
C ILE A 430 1.74 -0.69 -25.19
N ALA A 431 2.10 0.50 -24.73
CA ALA A 431 2.33 1.68 -25.57
C ALA A 431 3.54 1.54 -26.51
N MET A 432 4.47 0.60 -26.24
CA MET A 432 5.60 0.31 -27.16
C MET A 432 5.14 -0.17 -28.55
N ILE A 433 3.89 -0.63 -28.70
CA ILE A 433 3.32 -1.00 -30.00
C ILE A 433 3.11 0.23 -30.90
N LEU A 434 2.94 1.40 -30.29
CA LEU A 434 2.64 2.66 -30.98
C LEU A 434 3.89 3.49 -31.31
N VAL A 435 5.06 3.10 -30.78
CA VAL A 435 6.32 3.85 -30.86
C VAL A 435 7.34 3.07 -31.67
#